data_AF-A0A059G7B7-F1
#
_entry.id   AF-A0A059G7B7-F1
#
_cell.length_a   1.000
_cell.length_b   1.000
_cell.length_c   1.000
_cell.angle_alpha   90.00
_cell.angle_beta   90.00
_cell.angle_gamma   90.00
#
_symmetry.space_group_name_H-M   'P 1'
#
loop_
_entity.id
_entity.type
_entity.pdbx_description
1 polymer ?
#
loop_
_entity_poly.entity_id
_entity_poly.type
_entity_poly.pdbx_seq_one_letter_code
_entity_poly.pdbx_strand_id
1 'polypeptide(L)'
;MSLTPLDPFQSLVVLAWRRADYLVHQMVRALGLGLLPCKPFLLRPVRARLAADLARFEALTRRLLVLMVLEKGLSNYGVARSPVAARRKQPASAHTSAPKSRRCLTLPAFRLAESTGRSASTPPPRRLKGGPRPRILRLDQPLPPPEPWEYPVLSEDLVPSQPLIRRLVALNQVFVDPATHLARMGRHLLRRARAQPATRRYRLGALPPAARARRVPKDERDALEQLHDEAIYQLDNLNSS
;
A
#
# COMPACT_ATOMS: atom_id res chain seq x y z
N MET A 1 -16.14 16.50 -31.08
CA MET A 1 -15.16 15.53 -30.56
C MET A 1 -13.78 15.92 -31.12
N SER A 2 -13.16 16.94 -30.54
CA SER A 2 -11.85 17.44 -30.98
C SER A 2 -10.76 16.50 -30.45
N LEU A 3 -10.24 15.65 -31.33
CA LEU A 3 -9.02 14.87 -31.09
C LEU A 3 -7.82 15.81 -31.19
N THR A 4 -7.60 16.65 -30.17
CA THR A 4 -6.28 17.24 -29.97
C THR A 4 -5.32 16.10 -29.65
N PRO A 5 -4.11 16.04 -30.23
CA PRO A 5 -3.13 15.04 -29.84
C PRO A 5 -2.87 15.23 -28.34
N LEU A 6 -3.24 14.24 -27.54
CA LEU A 6 -2.80 14.19 -26.14
C LEU A 6 -1.28 14.27 -26.16
N ASP A 7 -0.74 15.10 -25.28
CA ASP A 7 0.70 15.15 -25.03
C ASP A 7 1.23 13.70 -24.89
N PRO A 8 2.34 13.32 -25.54
CA PRO A 8 2.91 11.97 -25.41
C PRO A 8 2.98 11.50 -23.95
N PHE A 9 3.20 12.42 -23.00
CA PHE A 9 3.19 12.11 -21.58
C PHE A 9 1.79 11.75 -21.04
N GLN A 10 0.75 12.50 -21.41
CA GLN A 10 -0.63 12.18 -21.03
C GLN A 10 -1.05 10.81 -21.57
N SER A 11 -0.64 10.50 -22.80
CA SER A 11 -0.85 9.18 -23.41
C SER A 11 -0.18 8.07 -22.59
N LEU A 12 1.05 8.30 -22.11
CA LEU A 12 1.77 7.38 -21.24
C LEU A 12 1.05 7.17 -19.89
N VAL A 13 0.56 8.23 -19.26
CA VAL A 13 -0.22 8.15 -18.00
C VAL A 13 -1.48 7.30 -18.18
N VAL A 14 -2.24 7.53 -19.25
CA VAL A 14 -3.47 6.76 -19.55
C VAL A 14 -3.16 5.29 -19.82
N LEU A 15 -2.13 5.01 -20.63
CA LEU A 15 -1.72 3.64 -20.93
C LEU A 15 -1.22 2.91 -19.68
N ALA A 16 -0.39 3.56 -18.87
CA ALA A 16 0.09 3.00 -17.60
C ALA A 16 -1.05 2.71 -16.63
N TRP A 17 -2.05 3.60 -16.56
CA TRP A 17 -3.24 3.40 -15.74
C TRP A 17 -4.03 2.17 -16.18
N ARG A 18 -4.35 2.06 -17.48
CA ARG A 18 -5.12 0.94 -18.04
C ARG A 18 -4.39 -0.40 -17.87
N ARG A 19 -3.07 -0.40 -18.06
CA ARG A 19 -2.25 -1.59 -17.86
C ARG A 19 -2.23 -2.02 -16.40
N ALA A 20 -2.06 -1.08 -15.48
CA ALA A 20 -2.07 -1.37 -14.05
C ALA A 20 -3.43 -1.91 -13.59
N ASP A 21 -4.52 -1.33 -14.09
CA ASP A 21 -5.90 -1.79 -13.84
C ASP A 21 -6.09 -3.24 -14.27
N TYR A 22 -5.71 -3.56 -15.51
CA TYR A 22 -5.79 -4.92 -16.05
C TYR A 22 -5.00 -5.93 -15.21
N LEU A 23 -3.74 -5.61 -14.88
CA LEU A 23 -2.87 -6.53 -14.14
C LEU A 23 -3.35 -6.75 -12.71
N VAL A 24 -3.84 -5.71 -12.03
CA VAL A 24 -4.39 -5.82 -10.68
C VAL A 24 -5.67 -6.67 -10.69
N HIS A 25 -6.56 -6.46 -11.68
CA HIS A 25 -7.74 -7.30 -11.85
C HIS A 25 -7.37 -8.77 -12.12
N GLN A 26 -6.36 -9.03 -12.94
CA GLN A 26 -5.86 -10.39 -13.16
C GLN A 26 -5.34 -11.02 -11.86
N MET A 27 -4.60 -10.28 -11.03
CA MET A 27 -4.11 -10.78 -9.74
C MET A 27 -5.25 -11.13 -8.78
N VAL A 28 -6.30 -10.29 -8.72
CA VAL A 28 -7.50 -10.53 -7.91
C VAL A 28 -8.22 -11.81 -8.38
N ARG A 29 -8.37 -11.99 -9.71
CA ARG A 29 -8.96 -13.19 -10.32
C ARG A 29 -8.12 -14.44 -10.04
N ALA A 30 -6.80 -14.39 -10.25
CA ALA A 30 -5.89 -15.51 -10.03
C ALA A 30 -5.87 -15.99 -8.57
N LEU A 31 -6.11 -15.08 -7.62
CA LEU A 31 -6.20 -15.42 -6.20
C LEU A 31 -7.59 -15.91 -5.77
N GLY A 32 -8.59 -15.86 -6.66
CA GLY A 32 -9.97 -16.29 -6.38
C GLY A 32 -10.72 -15.35 -5.44
N LEU A 33 -10.36 -14.06 -5.40
CA LEU A 33 -10.90 -13.09 -4.44
C LEU A 33 -12.27 -12.51 -4.83
N GLY A 34 -12.96 -13.10 -5.80
CA GLY A 34 -14.22 -12.59 -6.34
C GLY A 34 -15.40 -12.70 -5.37
N LEU A 35 -15.58 -13.87 -4.74
CA LEU A 35 -16.69 -14.12 -3.80
C LEU A 35 -16.33 -13.77 -2.36
N LEU A 36 -15.08 -14.01 -1.97
CA LEU A 36 -14.57 -13.78 -0.62
C LEU A 36 -13.27 -12.97 -0.71
N PRO A 37 -13.19 -11.75 -0.15
CA PRO A 37 -12.00 -10.92 -0.19
C PRO A 37 -10.94 -11.37 0.83
N CYS A 38 -10.84 -12.68 1.08
CA CYS A 38 -9.95 -13.24 2.07
C CYS A 38 -9.32 -14.55 1.56
N LYS A 39 -7.99 -14.51 1.46
CA LYS A 39 -7.15 -15.70 1.37
C LYS A 39 -6.16 -15.61 2.55
N PRO A 40 -6.41 -16.29 3.67
CA PRO A 40 -5.66 -16.06 4.90
C PRO A 40 -4.21 -16.53 4.77
N PHE A 41 -3.97 -17.61 4.02
CA PHE A 41 -2.67 -18.24 3.84
C PHE A 41 -2.32 -18.39 2.35
N LEU A 42 -1.04 -18.21 2.05
CA LEU A 42 -0.46 -18.46 0.74
C LEU A 42 0.86 -19.19 0.91
N LEU A 43 1.22 -19.99 -0.09
CA LEU A 43 2.56 -20.56 -0.19
C LEU A 43 3.60 -19.44 -0.15
N ARG A 44 4.73 -19.69 0.51
CA ARG A 44 5.82 -18.73 0.66
C ARG A 44 6.28 -18.07 -0.65
N PRO A 45 6.54 -18.80 -1.76
CA PRO A 45 6.95 -18.18 -3.03
C PRO A 45 5.84 -17.30 -3.64
N VAL A 46 4.59 -17.73 -3.54
CA VAL A 46 3.42 -16.97 -4.03
C VAL A 46 3.27 -15.67 -3.24
N ARG A 47 3.39 -15.74 -1.92
CA ARG A 47 3.35 -14.57 -1.03
C ARG A 47 4.46 -13.59 -1.34
N ALA A 48 5.68 -14.07 -1.60
CA ALA A 48 6.82 -13.22 -1.93
C ALA A 48 6.65 -12.51 -3.29
N ARG A 49 6.18 -13.23 -4.32
CA ARG A 49 5.82 -12.64 -5.62
C ARG A 49 4.75 -11.58 -5.47
N LEU A 50 3.65 -11.90 -4.79
CA LEU A 50 2.55 -10.98 -4.52
C LEU A 50 3.03 -9.72 -3.79
N ALA A 51 3.89 -9.85 -2.77
CA ALA A 51 4.42 -8.71 -2.04
C ALA A 51 5.26 -7.78 -2.94
N ALA A 52 6.08 -8.36 -3.81
CA ALA A 52 6.89 -7.60 -4.77
C ALA A 52 6.02 -6.90 -5.82
N ASP A 53 5.03 -7.59 -6.39
CA ASP A 53 4.13 -7.02 -7.38
C ASP A 53 3.26 -5.91 -6.76
N LEU A 54 2.74 -6.11 -5.54
CA LEU A 54 2.04 -5.06 -4.81
C LEU A 54 2.92 -3.85 -4.54
N ALA A 55 4.18 -4.03 -4.14
CA ALA A 55 5.08 -2.91 -3.92
C ALA A 55 5.25 -2.08 -5.21
N ARG A 56 5.44 -2.75 -6.35
CA ARG A 56 5.56 -2.12 -7.68
C ARG A 56 4.27 -1.38 -8.07
N PHE A 57 3.12 -2.06 -8.05
CA PHE A 57 1.86 -1.44 -8.48
C PHE A 57 1.41 -0.33 -7.54
N GLU A 58 1.55 -0.48 -6.23
CA GLU A 58 1.22 0.61 -5.32
C GLU A 58 2.10 1.85 -5.54
N ALA A 59 3.39 1.66 -5.86
CA ALA A 59 4.30 2.76 -6.19
C ALA A 59 3.89 3.45 -7.50
N LEU A 60 3.57 2.68 -8.53
CA LEU A 60 3.06 3.17 -9.81
C LEU A 60 1.75 3.95 -9.62
N THR A 61 0.76 3.37 -8.94
CA THR A 61 -0.54 4.01 -8.73
C THR A 61 -0.42 5.32 -7.94
N ARG A 62 0.48 5.41 -6.96
CA ARG A 62 0.72 6.69 -6.25
C ARG A 62 1.25 7.76 -7.19
N ARG A 63 2.23 7.44 -8.05
CA ARG A 63 2.79 8.38 -9.04
C ARG A 63 1.71 8.85 -10.01
N LEU A 64 0.91 7.93 -10.56
CA LEU A 64 -0.21 8.27 -11.44
C LEU A 64 -1.24 9.16 -10.74
N LEU A 65 -1.64 8.84 -9.50
CA LEU A 65 -2.57 9.67 -8.73
C LEU A 65 -2.02 11.08 -8.47
N VAL A 66 -0.72 11.22 -8.22
CA VAL A 66 -0.08 12.54 -8.09
C VAL A 66 -0.18 13.27 -9.42
N LEU A 67 0.34 12.70 -10.50
CA LEU A 67 0.37 13.33 -11.82
C LEU A 67 -1.01 13.78 -12.29
N MET A 68 -2.02 12.89 -12.20
CA MET A 68 -3.40 13.20 -12.59
C MET A 68 -4.05 14.29 -11.73
N VAL A 69 -3.66 14.40 -10.44
CA VAL A 69 -4.15 15.47 -9.56
C VAL A 69 -3.51 16.80 -9.92
N LEU A 70 -2.22 16.80 -10.25
CA LEU A 70 -1.47 18.01 -10.60
C LEU A 70 -1.86 18.53 -11.97
N GLU A 71 -2.09 17.65 -12.94
CA GLU A 71 -2.63 17.99 -14.25
C GLU A 71 -3.99 18.70 -14.14
N LYS A 72 -4.87 18.21 -13.25
CA LYS A 72 -6.17 18.85 -12.99
C LYS A 72 -6.07 20.12 -12.14
N GLY A 73 -4.91 20.44 -11.57
CA GLY A 73 -4.73 21.56 -10.66
C GLY A 73 -5.28 21.34 -9.25
N LEU A 74 -4.51 21.75 -8.24
CA LEU A 74 -4.88 21.56 -6.82
C LEU A 74 -6.10 22.38 -6.37
N SER A 75 -6.40 23.48 -7.06
CA SER A 75 -7.52 24.38 -6.74
C SER A 75 -8.88 23.67 -6.83
N ASN A 76 -9.01 22.73 -7.79
CA ASN A 76 -10.22 21.93 -7.99
C ASN A 76 -10.55 21.01 -6.81
N TYR A 77 -9.59 20.77 -5.92
CA TYR A 77 -9.76 19.94 -4.72
C TYR A 77 -9.87 20.76 -3.43
N GLY A 78 -9.81 22.10 -3.54
CA GLY A 78 -9.94 23.04 -2.44
C GLY A 78 -11.38 23.28 -1.99
N VAL A 79 -12.38 22.91 -2.80
CA VAL A 79 -13.79 23.17 -2.52
C VAL A 79 -14.52 21.85 -2.21
N ALA A 80 -14.53 21.47 -0.94
CA ALA A 80 -15.60 20.66 -0.38
C ALA A 80 -15.70 20.94 1.13
N ARG A 81 -16.75 21.67 1.49
CA ARG A 81 -17.25 21.92 2.84
C ARG A 81 -17.12 20.68 3.72
N SER A 82 -16.70 20.90 4.95
CA SER A 82 -16.96 20.02 6.08
C SER A 82 -18.46 19.72 6.17
N PRO A 83 -18.87 18.45 6.29
CA PRO A 83 -20.10 18.13 6.96
C PRO A 83 -19.75 17.16 8.09
N VAL A 84 -19.18 17.67 9.18
CA VAL A 84 -19.44 17.06 10.48
C VAL A 84 -19.82 18.17 11.43
N ALA A 85 -21.12 18.20 11.68
CA ALA A 85 -21.82 18.68 12.87
C ALA A 85 -20.93 19.22 14.00
N ALA A 86 -21.37 20.36 14.51
CA ALA A 86 -21.01 20.91 15.82
C ALA A 86 -20.80 19.81 16.86
N ARG A 87 -19.53 19.51 17.18
CA ARG A 87 -19.19 18.73 18.37
C ARG A 87 -19.10 19.71 19.53
N ARG A 88 -20.28 20.03 20.08
CA ARG A 88 -20.46 20.70 21.37
C ARG A 88 -19.55 20.03 22.41
N LYS A 89 -18.80 20.86 23.14
CA LYS A 89 -18.10 20.46 24.37
C LYS A 89 -19.14 19.94 25.37
N GLN A 90 -18.94 18.73 25.91
CA GLN A 90 -19.46 18.32 27.21
C GLN A 90 -18.61 17.17 27.78
N PRO A 91 -18.49 17.06 29.12
CA PRO A 91 -17.34 16.48 29.80
C PRO A 91 -17.44 14.95 30.00
N ALA A 92 -16.36 14.41 30.57
CA ALA A 92 -16.10 13.01 30.82
C ALA A 92 -17.25 12.25 31.52
N SER A 93 -17.54 11.06 31.03
CA SER A 93 -18.28 10.02 31.75
C SER A 93 -17.71 8.66 31.34
N ALA A 94 -17.31 7.90 32.35
CA ALA A 94 -16.72 6.58 32.25
C ALA A 94 -17.76 5.49 31.92
N HIS A 95 -17.25 4.35 31.45
CA HIS A 95 -17.91 3.05 31.35
C HIS A 95 -19.11 2.91 30.40
N THR A 96 -18.83 2.44 29.18
CA THR A 96 -19.49 1.28 28.54
C THR A 96 -18.72 0.97 27.26
N SER A 97 -17.71 0.10 27.33
CA SER A 97 -16.99 -0.38 26.15
C SER A 97 -17.86 -1.39 25.41
N ALA A 98 -18.68 -0.91 24.48
CA ALA A 98 -19.35 -1.76 23.51
C ALA A 98 -18.31 -2.64 22.78
N PRO A 99 -18.60 -3.92 22.53
CA PRO A 99 -17.65 -4.82 21.88
C PRO A 99 -17.28 -4.26 20.51
N LYS A 100 -15.98 -4.29 20.21
CA LYS A 100 -15.32 -3.78 19.01
C LYS A 100 -15.80 -4.56 17.79
N SER A 101 -17.02 -4.27 17.35
CA SER A 101 -17.73 -4.97 16.29
C SER A 101 -16.89 -5.05 15.00
N ARG A 102 -16.47 -6.27 14.69
CA ARG A 102 -16.06 -6.84 13.39
C ARG A 102 -15.40 -5.86 12.39
N ARG A 103 -14.15 -5.45 12.67
CA ARG A 103 -13.21 -4.86 11.68
C ARG A 103 -12.86 -5.77 10.49
N CYS A 104 -13.43 -6.97 10.41
CA CYS A 104 -13.17 -7.93 9.34
C CYS A 104 -13.91 -7.61 8.04
N LEU A 105 -14.95 -6.77 8.10
CA LEU A 105 -15.81 -6.42 6.94
C LEU A 105 -15.58 -5.00 6.41
N THR A 106 -14.81 -4.17 7.10
CA THR A 106 -14.46 -2.84 6.58
C THR A 106 -13.43 -2.99 5.47
N LEU A 107 -13.75 -2.50 4.27
CA LEU A 107 -12.83 -2.49 3.14
C LEU A 107 -11.56 -1.69 3.50
N PRO A 108 -10.36 -2.26 3.28
CA PRO A 108 -9.12 -1.56 3.55
C PRO A 108 -8.94 -0.39 2.58
N ALA A 109 -8.60 0.79 3.10
CA ALA A 109 -8.35 1.96 2.28
C ALA A 109 -6.92 1.97 1.72
N PHE A 110 -6.77 2.37 0.45
CA PHE A 110 -5.47 2.56 -0.18
C PHE A 110 -4.65 3.65 0.54
N ARG A 111 -3.35 3.36 0.74
CA ARG A 111 -2.40 4.26 1.40
C ARG A 111 -1.76 5.20 0.37
N LEU A 112 -2.12 6.48 0.45
CA LEU A 112 -1.66 7.52 -0.47
C LEU A 112 -0.19 7.91 -0.27
N ALA A 113 0.31 7.83 0.96
CA ALA A 113 1.72 8.02 1.27
C ALA A 113 2.46 6.69 1.22
N GLU A 114 3.69 6.71 0.73
CA GLU A 114 4.57 5.55 0.81
C GLU A 114 4.98 5.31 2.26
N SER A 115 4.92 4.05 2.70
CA SER A 115 5.50 3.70 3.99
C SER A 115 7.00 3.76 3.85
N THR A 116 7.63 4.82 4.39
CA THR A 116 9.05 4.79 4.66
C THR A 116 9.31 3.53 5.49
N GLY A 117 10.22 2.68 5.03
CA GLY A 117 10.58 1.45 5.74
C GLY A 117 10.73 1.75 7.23
N ARG A 118 10.23 0.83 8.06
CA ARG A 118 10.27 0.95 9.52
C ARG A 118 11.64 1.52 9.90
N SER A 119 11.68 2.72 10.47
CA SER A 119 12.94 3.32 10.94
C SER A 119 13.66 2.25 11.76
N ALA A 120 14.90 1.95 11.40
CA ALA A 120 15.71 0.87 11.98
C ALA A 120 15.89 1.01 13.52
N SER A 121 15.41 2.11 14.10
CA SER A 121 15.44 2.42 15.52
C SER A 121 14.63 1.47 16.42
N THR A 122 13.64 0.73 15.90
CA THR A 122 13.00 -0.31 16.72
C THR A 122 13.47 -1.67 16.23
N PRO A 123 14.46 -2.31 16.90
CA PRO A 123 14.77 -3.69 16.60
C PRO A 123 13.48 -4.50 16.67
N PRO A 124 13.28 -5.49 15.78
CA PRO A 124 12.19 -6.44 15.98
C PRO A 124 12.28 -6.95 17.43
N PRO A 125 11.14 -7.16 18.14
CA PRO A 125 11.20 -7.68 19.49
C PRO A 125 12.13 -8.88 19.47
N ARG A 126 13.19 -8.84 20.28
CA ARG A 126 14.17 -9.92 20.40
C ARG A 126 13.34 -11.17 20.68
N ARG A 127 13.12 -11.99 19.66
CA ARG A 127 12.61 -13.34 19.88
C ARG A 127 13.71 -13.99 20.70
N LEU A 128 13.41 -14.32 21.95
CA LEU A 128 14.30 -15.08 22.81
C LEU A 128 14.73 -16.29 21.99
N LYS A 129 15.97 -16.27 21.45
CA LYS A 129 16.63 -17.49 21.03
C LYS A 129 16.60 -18.35 22.28
N GLY A 130 15.92 -19.49 22.20
CA GLY A 130 15.67 -20.38 23.33
C GLY A 130 16.92 -20.47 24.19
N GLY A 131 16.83 -19.96 25.41
CA GLY A 131 17.84 -20.25 26.42
C GLY A 131 17.92 -21.76 26.62
N PRO A 132 19.02 -22.27 27.19
CA PRO A 132 19.13 -23.69 27.51
C PRO A 132 17.93 -24.09 28.37
N ARG A 133 17.09 -24.99 27.84
CA ARG A 133 15.94 -25.53 28.59
C ARG A 133 16.48 -26.28 29.81
N PRO A 134 15.88 -26.16 31.00
CA PRO A 134 16.16 -27.11 32.06
C PRO A 134 15.79 -28.50 31.53
N ARG A 135 16.80 -29.36 31.34
CA ARG A 135 16.59 -30.77 30.98
C ARG A 135 15.87 -31.39 32.16
N ILE A 136 14.54 -31.50 32.07
CA ILE A 136 13.80 -32.39 32.96
C ILE A 136 14.26 -33.80 32.55
N LEU A 137 15.20 -34.33 33.34
CA LEU A 137 15.69 -35.71 33.28
C LEU A 137 14.54 -36.66 33.61
N ARG A 138 13.64 -36.87 32.66
CA ARG A 138 12.76 -38.04 32.65
C ARG A 138 13.23 -38.91 31.49
N LEU A 139 14.12 -39.83 31.81
CA LEU A 139 14.83 -40.72 30.89
C LEU A 139 13.89 -41.61 30.04
N ASP A 140 12.61 -41.68 30.38
CA ASP A 140 11.63 -42.56 29.71
C ASP A 140 10.57 -41.84 28.88
N GLN A 141 10.64 -40.50 28.72
CA GLN A 141 9.68 -39.78 27.87
C GLN A 141 10.26 -39.57 26.46
N PRO A 142 9.46 -39.80 25.40
CA PRO A 142 9.88 -39.43 24.05
C PRO A 142 10.20 -37.93 24.04
N LEU A 143 11.29 -37.55 23.37
CA LEU A 143 11.69 -36.15 23.22
C LEU A 143 10.47 -35.31 22.82
N PRO A 144 10.22 -34.16 23.48
CA PRO A 144 9.10 -33.31 23.11
C PRO A 144 9.24 -32.93 21.63
N PRO A 145 8.13 -32.86 20.87
CA PRO A 145 8.19 -32.49 19.47
C PRO A 145 8.94 -31.14 19.34
N PRO A 146 9.82 -31.00 18.33
CA PRO A 146 10.57 -29.78 18.12
C PRO A 146 9.62 -28.58 18.03
N GLU A 147 10.08 -27.43 18.50
CA GLU A 147 9.24 -26.24 18.45
C GLU A 147 8.93 -25.83 17.01
N PRO A 148 7.79 -25.19 16.73
CA PRO A 148 7.41 -24.79 15.38
C PRO A 148 8.44 -23.93 14.62
N TRP A 149 9.38 -23.30 15.32
CA TRP A 149 10.47 -22.49 14.74
C TRP A 149 11.80 -23.23 14.56
N GLU A 150 11.89 -24.48 15.01
CA GLU A 150 13.06 -25.36 14.85
C GLU A 150 13.00 -26.16 13.54
N TYR A 151 11.82 -26.23 12.91
CA TYR A 151 11.67 -26.83 11.58
C TYR A 151 12.32 -25.95 10.50
N PRO A 152 13.01 -26.57 9.52
CA PRO A 152 13.56 -25.84 8.39
C PRO A 152 12.42 -25.16 7.62
N VAL A 153 12.71 -23.95 7.16
CA VAL A 153 11.79 -23.16 6.34
C VAL A 153 11.64 -23.82 4.96
N LEU A 154 10.42 -24.25 4.61
CA LEU A 154 10.14 -24.87 3.32
C LEU A 154 9.41 -23.90 2.37
N SER A 155 9.50 -24.16 1.06
CA SER A 155 8.76 -23.44 0.02
C SER A 155 7.26 -23.67 0.14
N GLU A 156 6.87 -24.87 0.54
CA GLU A 156 5.47 -25.30 0.67
C GLU A 156 4.80 -24.78 1.95
N ASP A 157 5.55 -24.06 2.80
CA ASP A 157 5.02 -23.45 4.01
C ASP A 157 3.89 -22.47 3.69
N LEU A 158 2.74 -22.68 4.33
CA LEU A 158 1.63 -21.74 4.34
C LEU A 158 1.93 -20.57 5.27
N VAL A 159 2.05 -19.38 4.70
CA VAL A 159 2.37 -18.15 5.43
C VAL A 159 1.17 -17.21 5.49
N PRO A 160 0.91 -16.53 6.63
CA PRO A 160 -0.13 -15.51 6.73
C PRO A 160 0.02 -14.42 5.65
N SER A 161 -1.04 -14.25 4.87
CA SER A 161 -1.07 -13.37 3.70
C SER A 161 -2.21 -12.35 3.74
N GLN A 162 -3.09 -12.42 4.75
CA GLN A 162 -4.17 -11.46 5.00
C GLN A 162 -3.76 -9.97 4.84
N PRO A 163 -2.61 -9.47 5.35
CA PRO A 163 -2.24 -8.07 5.15
C PRO A 163 -1.95 -7.73 3.68
N LEU A 164 -1.42 -8.67 2.90
CA LEU A 164 -1.18 -8.47 1.46
C LEU A 164 -2.48 -8.53 0.67
N ILE A 165 -3.38 -9.46 0.99
CA ILE A 165 -4.71 -9.53 0.37
C ILE A 165 -5.48 -8.24 0.62
N ARG A 166 -5.45 -7.70 1.85
CA ARG A 166 -6.07 -6.41 2.16
C ARG A 166 -5.47 -5.26 1.34
N ARG A 167 -4.16 -5.25 1.13
CA ARG A 167 -3.51 -4.26 0.27
C ARG A 167 -3.92 -4.39 -1.19
N LEU A 168 -4.03 -5.61 -1.70
CA LEU A 168 -4.51 -5.88 -3.06
C LEU A 168 -5.96 -5.41 -3.24
N VAL A 169 -6.84 -5.73 -2.29
CA VAL A 169 -8.24 -5.26 -2.31
C VAL A 169 -8.30 -3.74 -2.28
N ALA A 170 -7.48 -3.10 -1.41
CA ALA A 170 -7.39 -1.65 -1.33
C ALA A 170 -6.91 -1.02 -2.65
N LEU A 171 -5.92 -1.65 -3.31
CA LEU A 171 -5.40 -1.22 -4.60
C LEU A 171 -6.45 -1.37 -5.71
N ASN A 172 -7.19 -2.49 -5.73
CA ASN A 172 -8.27 -2.70 -6.69
C ASN A 172 -9.35 -1.62 -6.60
N GLN A 173 -9.70 -1.21 -5.37
CA GLN A 173 -10.66 -0.12 -5.14
C GLN A 173 -10.22 1.22 -5.72
N VAL A 174 -8.93 1.44 -5.93
CA VAL A 174 -8.43 2.66 -6.61
C VAL A 174 -8.86 2.69 -8.07
N PHE A 175 -8.90 1.54 -8.73
CA PHE A 175 -9.29 1.43 -10.13
C PHE A 175 -10.81 1.37 -10.32
N VAL A 176 -11.54 0.81 -9.34
CA VAL A 176 -13.01 0.79 -9.35
C VAL A 176 -13.60 2.19 -9.15
N ASP A 177 -13.06 2.97 -8.20
CA ASP A 177 -13.48 4.35 -7.94
C ASP A 177 -12.25 5.30 -7.91
N PRO A 178 -11.76 5.70 -9.10
CA PRO A 178 -10.60 6.58 -9.19
C PRO A 178 -10.90 7.99 -8.72
N ALA A 179 -12.13 8.48 -8.90
CA ALA A 179 -12.52 9.86 -8.58
C ALA A 179 -12.37 10.14 -7.08
N THR A 180 -12.84 9.22 -6.23
CA THR A 180 -12.69 9.33 -4.77
C THR A 180 -11.22 9.34 -4.35
N HIS A 181 -10.38 8.53 -5.00
CA HIS A 181 -8.95 8.45 -4.67
C HIS A 181 -8.17 9.66 -5.15
N LEU A 182 -8.49 10.21 -6.32
CA LEU A 182 -7.94 11.48 -6.82
C LEU A 182 -8.32 12.63 -5.88
N ALA A 183 -9.59 12.73 -5.46
CA ALA A 183 -10.03 13.76 -4.51
C ALA A 183 -9.38 13.60 -3.13
N ARG A 184 -9.13 12.37 -2.66
CA ARG A 184 -8.36 12.13 -1.43
C ARG A 184 -6.89 12.52 -1.59
N MET A 185 -6.27 12.24 -2.74
CA MET A 185 -4.89 12.61 -3.04
C MET A 185 -4.74 14.14 -3.16
N GLY A 186 -5.59 14.83 -3.91
CA GLY A 186 -5.59 16.30 -4.01
C GLY A 186 -5.72 16.99 -2.66
N ARG A 187 -6.66 16.54 -1.81
CA ARG A 187 -6.77 17.04 -0.43
C ARG A 187 -5.54 16.73 0.40
N HIS A 188 -4.90 15.57 0.19
CA HIS A 188 -3.68 15.20 0.91
C HIS A 188 -2.50 16.10 0.52
N LEU A 189 -2.30 16.35 -0.78
CA LEU A 189 -1.27 17.24 -1.30
C LEU A 189 -1.51 18.69 -0.83
N LEU A 190 -2.74 19.19 -0.93
CA LEU A 190 -3.09 20.55 -0.47
C LEU A 190 -2.81 20.73 1.03
N ARG A 191 -3.18 19.75 1.86
CA ARG A 191 -2.89 19.79 3.30
C ARG A 191 -1.39 19.78 3.60
N ARG A 192 -0.60 19.07 2.79
CA ARG A 192 0.86 18.98 2.97
C ARG A 192 1.59 20.22 2.45
N ALA A 193 1.11 20.83 1.37
CA ALA A 193 1.63 22.09 0.84
C ALA A 193 1.39 23.25 1.82
N ARG A 194 0.21 23.29 2.47
CA ARG A 194 -0.12 24.29 3.50
C ARG A 194 0.55 24.05 4.86
N ALA A 195 1.16 22.90 5.06
CA ALA A 195 1.78 22.58 6.34
C ALA A 195 3.13 23.31 6.48
N GLN A 196 3.46 23.76 7.70
CA GLN A 196 4.71 24.50 7.95
C GLN A 196 5.95 23.70 7.47
N PRO A 197 7.02 24.38 7.04
CA PRO A 197 8.22 23.73 6.48
C PRO A 197 8.89 22.70 7.41
N ALA A 198 8.67 22.80 8.73
CA ALA A 198 9.13 21.82 9.72
C ALA A 198 8.36 20.47 9.65
N THR A 199 7.15 20.46 9.10
CA THR A 199 6.39 19.23 8.87
C THR A 199 6.73 18.63 7.51
N ARG A 200 6.99 17.32 7.48
CA ARG A 200 7.38 16.61 6.25
C ARG A 200 6.35 16.86 5.13
N ARG A 201 6.77 17.60 4.10
CA ARG A 201 6.10 17.75 2.81
C ARG A 201 5.84 16.37 2.19
N TYR A 202 4.88 16.28 1.28
CA TYR A 202 4.65 15.02 0.58
C TYR A 202 5.87 14.69 -0.28
N ARG A 203 6.40 13.47 -0.12
CA ARG A 203 7.54 12.97 -0.88
C ARG A 203 7.24 11.58 -1.36
N LEU A 204 7.59 11.31 -2.62
CA LEU A 204 7.66 9.96 -3.14
C LEU A 204 8.98 9.34 -2.69
N GLY A 205 8.94 8.09 -2.22
CA GLY A 205 10.15 7.31 -1.96
C GLY A 205 10.74 6.76 -3.25
N ALA A 206 11.94 6.20 -3.12
CA ALA A 206 12.62 5.54 -4.23
C ALA A 206 11.78 4.40 -4.80
N LEU A 207 11.95 4.14 -6.10
CA LEU A 207 11.31 3.00 -6.76
C LEU A 207 11.62 1.68 -6.04
N PRO A 208 10.62 0.82 -5.81
CA PRO A 208 10.84 -0.45 -5.15
C PRO A 208 11.76 -1.34 -6.00
N PRO A 209 12.60 -2.19 -5.40
CA PRO A 209 13.49 -3.07 -6.15
C PRO A 209 12.73 -4.03 -7.08
N ALA A 210 11.47 -4.35 -6.73
CA ALA A 210 10.58 -5.14 -7.57
C ALA A 210 10.22 -4.47 -8.91
N ALA A 211 10.27 -3.14 -8.99
CA ALA A 211 10.09 -2.42 -10.24
C ALA A 211 11.30 -2.61 -11.17
N ARG A 212 12.51 -2.73 -10.61
CA ARG A 212 13.76 -2.93 -11.36
C ARG A 212 14.09 -4.39 -11.66
N ALA A 213 13.24 -5.32 -11.22
CA ALA A 213 13.50 -6.75 -11.38
C ALA A 213 13.52 -7.14 -12.87
N ARG A 214 14.46 -8.02 -13.26
CA ARG A 214 14.62 -8.49 -14.66
C ARG A 214 13.38 -9.18 -15.24
N ARG A 215 12.49 -9.68 -14.39
CA ARG A 215 11.20 -10.28 -14.79
C ARG A 215 10.21 -9.25 -15.37
N VAL A 216 10.46 -7.96 -15.15
CA VAL A 216 9.64 -6.87 -15.67
C VAL A 216 10.16 -6.50 -17.06
N PRO A 217 9.28 -6.44 -18.09
CA PRO A 217 9.67 -5.99 -19.42
C PRO A 217 10.43 -4.67 -19.37
N LYS A 218 11.43 -4.48 -20.24
CA LYS A 218 12.25 -3.26 -20.26
C LYS A 218 11.37 -2.01 -20.42
N ASP A 219 10.43 -2.04 -21.36
CA ASP A 219 9.54 -0.91 -21.64
C ASP A 219 8.69 -0.51 -20.43
N GLU A 220 8.24 -1.48 -19.61
CA GLU A 220 7.52 -1.19 -18.37
C GLU A 220 8.42 -0.53 -17.32
N ARG A 221 9.70 -0.91 -17.27
CA ARG A 221 10.68 -0.32 -16.34
C ARG A 221 10.98 1.12 -16.74
N ASP A 222 11.24 1.33 -18.02
CA ASP A 222 11.57 2.65 -18.57
C ASP A 222 10.37 3.60 -18.42
N ALA A 223 9.14 3.15 -18.71
CA ALA A 223 7.93 3.96 -18.49
C ALA A 223 7.70 4.30 -17.01
N LEU A 224 7.98 3.37 -16.10
CA LEU A 224 7.82 3.59 -14.66
C LEU A 224 8.89 4.52 -14.09
N GLU A 225 10.10 4.49 -14.64
CA GLU A 225 11.16 5.46 -14.32
C GLU A 225 10.79 6.86 -14.83
N GLN A 226 10.34 6.99 -16.07
CA GLN A 226 9.85 8.27 -16.62
C GLN A 226 8.71 8.87 -15.78
N LEU A 227 7.72 8.05 -15.40
CA LEU A 227 6.63 8.49 -14.50
C LEU A 227 7.12 8.89 -13.10
N HIS A 228 8.19 8.27 -12.63
CA HIS A 228 8.76 8.59 -11.32
C HIS A 228 9.45 9.95 -11.34
N ASP A 229 10.28 10.17 -12.35
CA ASP A 229 11.06 11.39 -12.49
C ASP A 229 10.15 12.59 -12.72
N GLU A 230 9.14 12.45 -13.58
CA GLU A 230 8.15 13.51 -13.79
C GLU A 230 7.34 13.80 -12.52
N ALA A 231 6.94 12.76 -11.77
CA ALA A 231 6.21 12.96 -10.53
C ALA A 231 7.07 13.65 -9.45
N ILE A 232 8.38 13.40 -9.41
CA ILE A 232 9.32 14.13 -8.54
C ILE A 232 9.41 15.58 -8.99
N TYR A 233 9.67 15.81 -10.28
CA TYR A 233 9.81 17.14 -10.85
C TYR A 233 8.59 18.03 -10.56
N GLN A 234 7.39 17.51 -10.80
CA GLN A 234 6.14 18.23 -10.53
C GLN A 234 5.92 18.48 -9.03
N LEU A 235 6.28 17.54 -8.15
CA LEU A 235 6.21 17.75 -6.70
C LEU A 235 7.20 18.80 -6.21
N ASP A 236 8.40 18.86 -6.79
CA ASP A 236 9.41 19.85 -6.43
C ASP A 236 8.99 21.25 -6.89
N ASN A 237 8.37 21.37 -8.06
CA ASN A 237 7.77 22.62 -8.55
C ASN A 237 6.66 23.15 -7.63
N LEU A 238 5.82 22.26 -7.08
CA LEU A 238 4.81 22.66 -6.09
C LEU A 238 5.40 23.07 -4.74
N ASN A 239 6.59 22.57 -4.42
CA ASN A 239 7.26 22.84 -3.16
C ASN A 239 8.11 24.12 -3.22
N SER A 240 8.48 24.57 -4.42
CA SER A 240 9.18 25.83 -4.69
C SER A 240 8.25 27.02 -4.90
N SER A 241 6.98 26.78 -5.25
CA SER A 241 5.89 27.78 -5.34
C SER A 241 5.32 28.14 -3.97
#